data_AF-A0A6V7I9W3-F1
#
_entry.id   AF-A0A6V7I9W3-F1
#
_cell.length_a   1.000
_cell.length_b   1.000
_cell.length_c   1.000
_cell.angle_alpha   90.00
_cell.angle_beta   90.00
_cell.angle_gamma   90.00
#
_symmetry.space_group_name_H-M   'P 1'
#
loop_
_entity.id
_entity.type
_entity.pdbx_description
1 polymer ?
#
loop_
_entity_poly.entity_id
_entity_poly.type
_entity_poly.pdbx_seq_one_letter_code
_entity_poly.pdbx_strand_id
1 'polypeptide(L)'
;NYGQSGMQAFRELAEKNGICVAREDAVLSNAEDTVFEDVLSNLDQDKAAKVVVCFCEGLTMRKLLKASKKLNLTGRFLYVG
;
A
#
# COMPACT_ATOMS: atom_id res chain seq x y z
N ASN A 1 -2.99 -13.43 -7.89
CA ASN A 1 -3.85 -13.03 -9.02
C ASN A 1 -4.67 -11.78 -8.72
N TYR A 2 -5.56 -11.77 -7.72
CA TYR A 2 -6.39 -10.60 -7.38
C TYR A 2 -5.59 -9.27 -7.28
N GLY A 3 -4.59 -9.20 -6.40
CA GLY A 3 -3.84 -7.97 -6.18
C GLY A 3 -3.11 -7.45 -7.42
N GLN A 4 -2.43 -8.34 -8.16
CA GLN A 4 -1.70 -7.94 -9.38
C GLN A 4 -2.64 -7.48 -10.51
N SER A 5 -3.72 -8.23 -10.78
CA SER A 5 -4.68 -7.85 -11.82
C SER A 5 -5.40 -6.54 -11.47
N GLY A 6 -5.77 -6.34 -10.20
CA GLY A 6 -6.38 -5.11 -9.72
C GLY A 6 -5.45 -3.91 -9.84
N MET A 7 -4.20 -4.05 -9.39
CA MET A 7 -3.18 -3.00 -9.53
C MET A 7 -2.88 -2.64 -10.98
N GLN A 8 -2.81 -3.63 -11.87
CA GLN A 8 -2.61 -3.37 -13.30
C GLN A 8 -3.77 -2.55 -13.89
N ALA A 9 -5.01 -2.98 -13.66
CA ALA A 9 -6.19 -2.24 -14.14
C ALA A 9 -6.27 -0.83 -13.53
N PHE A 10 -5.91 -0.67 -12.25
CA PHE A 10 -5.84 0.63 -11.60
C PHE A 10 -4.82 1.55 -12.24
N ARG A 11 -3.60 1.06 -12.55
CA ARG A 11 -2.57 1.87 -13.22
C ARG A 11 -3.05 2.41 -14.57
N GLU A 12 -3.66 1.55 -15.39
CA GLU A 12 -4.19 1.94 -16.69
C GLU A 12 -5.29 3.00 -16.58
N LEU A 13 -6.17 2.89 -15.57
CA LEU A 13 -7.21 3.88 -15.32
C LEU A 13 -6.67 5.17 -14.70
N ALA A 14 -5.72 5.08 -13.79
CA ALA A 14 -5.08 6.22 -13.14
C ALA A 14 -4.40 7.11 -14.19
N GLU A 15 -3.63 6.50 -15.10
CA GLU A 15 -2.96 7.20 -16.19
C GLU A 15 -3.97 7.92 -17.10
N LYS A 16 -5.04 7.24 -17.51
CA LYS A 16 -6.11 7.83 -18.35
C LYS A 16 -6.82 9.02 -17.68
N ASN A 17 -6.83 9.09 -16.36
CA ASN A 17 -7.50 10.13 -15.60
C ASN A 17 -6.52 11.16 -14.99
N GLY A 18 -5.23 11.14 -15.40
CA GLY A 18 -4.23 12.10 -14.92
C GLY A 18 -3.86 11.92 -13.44
N ILE A 19 -4.02 10.72 -12.89
CA ILE A 19 -3.63 10.37 -11.52
C ILE A 19 -2.24 9.72 -11.56
N CYS A 20 -1.27 10.35 -10.89
CA CYS A 20 0.09 9.81 -10.77
C CYS A 20 0.18 8.76 -9.65
N VAL A 21 0.84 7.63 -9.93
CA VAL A 21 1.24 6.65 -8.91
C VAL A 21 2.66 6.99 -8.46
N ALA A 22 2.81 7.47 -7.22
CA ALA A 22 4.12 7.86 -6.69
C ALA A 22 5.05 6.64 -6.51
N ARG A 23 4.50 5.56 -5.96
CA ARG A 23 5.22 4.32 -5.68
C ARG A 23 4.26 3.15 -5.61
N GLU A 24 4.77 1.97 -5.89
CA GLU A 24 4.08 0.69 -5.73
C GLU A 24 4.97 -0.28 -4.95
N ASP A 25 4.33 -1.14 -4.16
CA ASP A 25 4.97 -2.26 -3.48
C ASP A 25 4.02 -3.46 -3.42
N ALA A 26 4.56 -4.66 -3.20
CA ALA A 26 3.81 -5.89 -3.14
C ALA A 26 4.27 -6.77 -1.97
N VAL A 27 3.30 -7.39 -1.28
CA VAL A 27 3.58 -8.29 -0.16
C VAL A 27 2.61 -9.47 -0.18
N LEU A 28 3.12 -10.65 0.19
CA LEU A 28 2.29 -11.84 0.38
C LEU A 28 1.55 -11.74 1.72
N SER A 29 0.28 -12.15 1.78
CA SER A 29 -0.53 -12.05 3.01
C SER A 29 0.04 -12.88 4.18
N ASN A 30 0.76 -13.95 3.86
CA ASN A 30 1.45 -14.83 4.81
C ASN A 30 2.89 -14.40 5.14
N ALA A 31 3.38 -13.27 4.60
CA ALA A 31 4.72 -12.78 4.92
C ALA A 31 4.87 -12.42 6.41
N GLU A 32 6.12 -12.42 6.88
CA GLU A 32 6.49 -12.01 8.24
C GLU A 32 6.17 -10.54 8.49
N ASP A 33 5.89 -10.20 9.76
CA ASP A 33 5.48 -8.83 10.15
C ASP A 33 6.53 -7.77 9.76
N THR A 34 7.82 -8.10 9.76
CA THR A 34 8.90 -7.19 9.36
C THR A 34 8.80 -6.77 7.90
N VAL A 35 8.29 -7.63 7.02
CA VAL A 35 8.12 -7.29 5.59
C VAL A 35 7.07 -6.18 5.43
N PHE A 36 6.06 -6.14 6.29
CA PHE A 36 5.06 -5.06 6.29
C PHE A 36 5.65 -3.74 6.78
N GLU A 37 6.65 -3.79 7.67
CA GLU A 37 7.40 -2.60 8.10
C GLU A 37 8.25 -2.05 6.93
N ASP A 38 8.87 -2.93 6.15
CA ASP A 38 9.64 -2.56 4.97
C ASP A 38 8.75 -1.92 3.89
N VAL A 39 7.57 -2.49 3.63
CA VAL A 39 6.57 -1.92 2.71
C VAL A 39 6.20 -0.50 3.12
N LEU A 40 5.88 -0.27 4.40
CA LEU A 40 5.51 1.07 4.87
C LEU A 40 6.68 2.04 4.83
N SER A 41 7.88 1.57 5.15
CA SER A 41 9.10 2.39 5.07
C SER A 41 9.40 2.80 3.63
N ASN A 42 9.14 1.90 2.66
CA ASN A 42 9.26 2.19 1.23
C ASN A 42 8.20 3.20 0.77
N LEU A 43 6.93 3.00 1.13
CA LEU A 43 5.84 3.94 0.80
C LEU A 43 6.05 5.32 1.44
N ASP A 44 6.64 5.39 2.63
CA ASP A 44 6.90 6.65 3.32
C ASP A 44 8.10 7.44 2.77
N GLN A 45 8.81 6.94 1.74
CA GLN A 45 9.80 7.74 1.03
C GLN A 45 9.16 8.93 0.29
N ASP A 46 7.91 8.76 -0.19
CA ASP A 46 7.17 9.78 -0.92
C ASP A 46 6.28 10.60 0.03
N LYS A 47 6.89 11.58 0.72
CA LYS A 47 6.21 12.41 1.74
C LYS A 47 5.00 13.19 1.22
N ALA A 48 4.95 13.50 -0.08
CA ALA A 48 3.81 14.16 -0.70
C ALA A 48 2.60 13.24 -0.87
N ALA A 49 2.81 11.92 -0.98
CA ALA A 49 1.75 10.94 -1.14
C ALA A 49 1.13 10.61 0.24
N LYS A 50 -0.16 10.93 0.41
CA LYS A 50 -0.93 10.68 1.65
C LYS A 50 -1.94 9.55 1.52
N VAL A 51 -2.20 9.07 0.31
CA VAL A 51 -3.19 8.04 0.01
C VAL A 51 -2.47 6.78 -0.46
N VAL A 52 -2.86 5.63 0.10
CA VAL A 52 -2.39 4.30 -0.32
C VAL A 52 -3.59 3.52 -0.83
N VAL A 53 -3.60 3.20 -2.13
CA VAL A 53 -4.58 2.28 -2.72
C VAL A 53 -4.04 0.86 -2.58
N CYS A 54 -4.82 -0.03 -1.95
CA CYS A 54 -4.40 -1.39 -1.60
C CYS A 54 -5.37 -2.40 -2.19
N PHE A 55 -5.01 -2.99 -3.33
CA PHE A 55 -5.70 -4.17 -3.85
C PHE A 55 -5.22 -5.40 -3.08
N CYS A 56 -5.75 -5.58 -1.88
CA CYS A 56 -5.22 -6.54 -0.92
C CYS A 56 -6.32 -7.22 -0.10
N GLU A 57 -5.99 -8.38 0.47
CA GLU A 57 -6.89 -9.11 1.36
C GLU A 57 -6.95 -8.43 2.74
N GLY A 58 -8.04 -8.66 3.49
CA GLY A 58 -8.23 -8.06 4.82
C GLY A 58 -7.10 -8.37 5.81
N LEU A 59 -6.45 -9.53 5.69
CA LEU A 59 -5.29 -9.88 6.52
C LEU A 59 -4.08 -8.98 6.22
N THR A 60 -3.81 -8.72 4.93
CA THR A 60 -2.75 -7.81 4.50
C THR A 60 -2.99 -6.41 5.06
N MET A 61 -4.22 -5.89 4.95
CA MET A 61 -4.57 -4.59 5.51
C MET A 61 -4.39 -4.54 7.03
N ARG A 62 -4.81 -5.59 7.75
CA ARG A 62 -4.61 -5.69 9.20
C ARG A 62 -3.13 -5.64 9.58
N LYS A 63 -2.25 -6.33 8.84
CA LYS A 63 -0.81 -6.31 9.09
C LYS A 63 -0.18 -4.95 8.76
N LEU A 64 -0.61 -4.28 7.68
CA LEU A 64 -0.21 -2.90 7.37
C LEU A 64 -0.58 -1.92 8.49
N LEU A 65 -1.80 -2.01 9.03
CA LEU A 65 -2.22 -1.16 10.16
C LEU A 65 -1.40 -1.44 11.43
N LYS A 66 -1.06 -2.71 11.69
CA LYS A 66 -0.19 -3.09 12.81
C LYS A 66 1.23 -2.52 12.65
N ALA A 67 1.83 -2.67 11.47
CA ALA A 67 3.15 -2.12 11.17
C ALA A 67 3.16 -0.58 11.22
N SER A 68 2.07 0.07 10.78
CA SER A 68 1.91 1.53 10.86
C SER A 68 1.95 2.02 12.30
N LYS A 69 1.32 1.28 13.23
CA LYS A 69 1.40 1.59 14.66
C LYS A 69 2.83 1.41 15.19
N LYS A 70 3.52 0.34 14.81
CA LYS A 70 4.89 0.04 15.27
C LYS A 70 5.91 1.08 14.79
N LEU A 71 5.75 1.59 13.56
CA LEU A 71 6.62 2.60 12.96
C LEU A 71 6.24 4.04 13.32
N ASN A 72 5.27 4.27 14.21
CA ASN A 72 4.73 5.60 14.53
C ASN A 72 4.16 6.35 13.30
N LEU A 73 3.64 5.62 12.32
CA LEU A 73 2.99 6.14 11.11
C LEU A 73 1.46 6.15 11.23
N THR A 74 0.91 6.09 12.44
CA THR A 74 -0.55 6.16 12.63
C THR A 74 -1.09 7.50 12.11
N GLY A 75 -2.09 7.45 11.24
CA GLY A 75 -2.65 8.64 10.58
C GLY A 75 -1.81 9.22 9.44
N ARG A 76 -0.63 8.64 9.15
CA ARG A 76 0.23 9.08 8.03
C ARG A 76 -0.42 8.86 6.66
N PHE A 77 -1.14 7.75 6.51
CA PHE A 77 -1.76 7.33 5.26
C PHE A 77 -3.27 7.18 5.42
N LEU A 78 -4.01 7.59 4.39
CA LEU A 78 -5.38 7.16 4.15
C LEU A 78 -5.35 5.92 3.25
N TYR A 79 -5.89 4.81 3.74
CA TYR A 79 -5.99 3.57 2.97
C TYR A 79 -7.31 3.50 2.20
N VAL A 80 -7.23 3.16 0.93
CA VAL A 80 -8.38 2.80 0.07
C VAL A 80 -8.18 1.34 -0.33
N GLY A 81 -9.01 0.45 0.17
CA GLY A 81 -8.94 -1.00 -0.09
C GLY A 81 -10.22 -1.55 -0.67
#